data_AF-A0A4V2NHL4-F1
#
_entry.id   AF-A0A4V2NHL4-F1
#
_cell.length_a   1.000
_cell.length_b   1.000
_cell.length_c   1.000
_cell.angle_alpha   90.00
_cell.angle_beta   90.00
_cell.angle_gamma   90.00
#
_symmetry.space_group_name_H-M   'P 1'
#
loop_
_entity.id
_entity.type
_entity.pdbx_description
1 polymer ?
#
loop_
_entity_poly.entity_id
_entity_poly.type
_entity_poly.pdbx_seq_one_letter_code
_entity_poly.pdbx_strand_id
1 'polypeptide(L)'
;MTESTVAYLMEPVQFRDAIYVRDIFSLLDRNPGVVDVFRRLYAADYLAESKKGDAVPYTGEYDPQGVEYLELFYDWEKNNQTGELKGVHRLWVGGVGFQLRDDVVEDGQVRHQLGTRIRWAIKFSPIGDILNLPLRINSEVDVTDSENITRTVHTFQILNPTLAQVIHALLWELSWAGSPSDTEDLAATLRNAADEANMSEPMSAEDFIESLKKMG
;
A
#
# COMPACT_ATOMS: atom_id res chain seq x y z
N MET A 1 16.35 -23.48 21.15
CA MET A 1 15.89 -23.98 19.84
C MET A 1 14.99 -22.89 19.28
N THR A 2 15.47 -22.10 18.33
CA THR A 2 14.61 -21.24 17.52
C THR A 2 13.95 -22.16 16.50
N GLU A 3 12.68 -22.49 16.71
CA GLU A 3 11.86 -23.04 15.62
C GLU A 3 11.97 -22.05 14.46
N SER A 4 12.38 -22.53 13.28
CA SER A 4 12.62 -21.67 12.13
C SER A 4 11.36 -20.87 11.82
N THR A 5 11.38 -19.54 11.88
CA THR A 5 10.22 -18.69 11.53
C THR A 5 9.68 -18.99 10.13
N VAL A 6 10.53 -19.52 9.24
CA VAL A 6 10.14 -20.05 7.92
C VAL A 6 9.02 -21.09 8.03
N ALA A 7 9.02 -21.93 9.07
CA ALA A 7 8.00 -22.95 9.29
C ALA A 7 6.60 -22.36 9.58
N TYR A 8 6.52 -21.11 10.05
CA TYR A 8 5.26 -20.44 10.39
C TYR A 8 4.77 -19.49 9.30
N LEU A 9 5.45 -19.42 8.14
CA LEU A 9 5.08 -18.51 7.06
C LEU A 9 3.64 -18.74 6.56
N MET A 10 3.18 -19.98 6.58
CA MET A 10 1.82 -20.34 6.14
C MET A 10 0.78 -20.29 7.27
N GLU A 11 1.18 -19.96 8.50
CA GLU A 11 0.26 -19.87 9.62
C GLU A 11 -0.50 -18.54 9.62
N PRO A 12 -1.79 -18.53 9.94
CA PRO A 12 -2.59 -17.31 10.03
C PRO A 12 -2.11 -16.43 11.20
N VAL A 13 -2.00 -15.12 10.98
CA VAL A 13 -1.52 -14.17 11.98
C VAL A 13 -2.64 -13.34 12.59
N GLN A 14 -2.71 -13.30 13.91
CA GLN A 14 -3.67 -12.46 14.64
C GLN A 14 -3.01 -11.15 15.08
N PHE A 15 -3.62 -10.03 14.73
CA PHE A 15 -3.21 -8.71 15.19
C PHE A 15 -3.91 -8.44 16.53
N ARG A 16 -3.26 -8.81 17.64
CA ARG A 16 -3.84 -8.63 18.99
C ARG A 16 -3.59 -7.25 19.58
N ASP A 17 -2.45 -6.66 19.24
CA ASP A 17 -2.02 -5.33 19.65
C ASP A 17 -1.66 -4.50 18.41
N ALA A 18 -1.29 -3.24 18.62
CA ALA A 18 -0.77 -2.39 17.55
C ALA A 18 0.53 -2.99 16.99
N ILE A 19 0.45 -3.50 15.77
CA ILE A 19 1.61 -3.93 14.96
C ILE A 19 1.97 -2.76 14.05
N TYR A 20 3.26 -2.52 13.88
CA TYR A 20 3.80 -1.49 13.01
C TYR A 20 4.61 -2.10 11.87
N VAL A 21 4.83 -1.34 10.80
CA VAL A 21 5.69 -1.78 9.69
C VAL A 21 7.09 -2.15 10.17
N ARG A 22 7.67 -1.40 11.11
CA ARG A 22 8.95 -1.72 11.77
C ARG A 22 8.99 -3.10 12.43
N ASP A 23 7.86 -3.61 12.89
CA ASP A 23 7.81 -4.93 13.55
C ASP A 23 7.99 -6.05 12.52
N ILE A 24 7.49 -5.84 11.29
CA ILE A 24 7.73 -6.74 10.15
C ILE A 24 9.21 -6.73 9.76
N PHE A 25 9.84 -5.56 9.67
CA PHE A 25 11.28 -5.49 9.38
C PHE A 25 12.14 -6.04 10.53
N SER A 26 11.72 -5.86 11.78
CA SER A 26 12.36 -6.49 12.94
C SER A 26 12.26 -8.02 12.89
N LEU A 27 11.15 -8.55 12.39
CA LEU A 27 10.98 -9.99 12.15
C LEU A 27 11.94 -10.48 11.06
N LEU A 28 12.07 -9.75 9.95
CA LEU A 28 13.01 -10.07 8.87
C LEU A 28 14.46 -10.05 9.38
N ASP A 29 14.83 -9.04 10.16
CA ASP A 29 16.18 -8.89 10.74
C ASP A 29 16.59 -10.10 11.58
N ARG A 30 15.67 -10.61 12.38
CA ARG A 30 15.91 -11.76 13.26
C ARG A 30 15.89 -13.10 12.52
N ASN A 31 15.42 -13.13 11.26
CA ASN A 31 15.15 -14.37 10.52
C ASN A 31 15.68 -14.31 9.09
N PRO A 32 16.99 -14.51 8.87
CA PRO A 32 17.59 -14.48 7.53
C PRO A 32 16.94 -15.44 6.52
N GLY A 33 16.48 -16.61 6.98
CA GLY A 33 15.77 -17.55 6.11
C GLY A 33 14.47 -16.99 5.53
N VAL A 34 13.80 -16.06 6.22
CA VAL A 34 12.62 -15.36 5.68
C VAL A 34 13.04 -14.32 4.64
N VAL A 35 14.16 -13.62 4.87
CA VAL A 35 14.73 -12.70 3.88
C VAL A 35 15.04 -13.44 2.58
N ASP A 36 15.61 -14.64 2.66
CA ASP A 36 15.90 -15.47 1.48
C ASP A 36 14.64 -15.89 0.71
N VAL A 37 13.55 -16.20 1.40
CA VAL A 37 12.25 -16.52 0.78
C VAL A 37 11.74 -15.34 -0.04
N PHE A 38 11.87 -14.11 0.47
CA PHE A 38 11.39 -12.89 -0.16
C PHE A 38 12.47 -12.13 -0.96
N ARG A 39 13.60 -12.78 -1.29
CA ARG A 39 14.71 -12.14 -2.02
C ARG A 39 14.32 -11.48 -3.36
N ARG A 40 13.28 -12.00 -4.03
CA ARG A 40 12.77 -11.46 -5.30
C ARG A 40 11.99 -10.16 -5.14
N LEU A 41 11.63 -9.82 -3.90
CA LEU A 41 10.98 -8.57 -3.53
C LEU A 41 11.96 -7.66 -2.78
N TYR A 42 13.27 -7.79 -3.08
CA TYR A 42 14.33 -6.93 -2.55
C TYR A 42 14.33 -6.84 -1.01
N ALA A 43 13.92 -7.92 -0.32
CA ALA A 43 13.72 -7.94 1.13
C ALA A 43 14.99 -7.53 1.89
N ALA A 44 16.17 -7.92 1.41
CA ALA A 44 17.45 -7.54 2.00
C ALA A 44 17.73 -6.03 1.87
N ASP A 45 17.40 -5.44 0.71
CA ASP A 45 17.63 -4.03 0.42
C ASP A 45 16.67 -3.15 1.23
N TYR A 46 15.38 -3.49 1.27
CA TYR A 46 14.42 -2.77 2.11
C TYR A 46 14.69 -2.97 3.61
N LEU A 47 15.20 -4.13 4.02
CA LEU A 47 15.65 -4.31 5.41
C LEU A 47 16.84 -3.40 5.74
N ALA A 48 17.82 -3.27 4.84
CA ALA A 48 18.91 -2.33 5.02
C ALA A 48 18.42 -0.87 5.04
N GLU A 49 17.49 -0.53 4.15
CA GLU A 49 16.86 0.79 4.08
C GLU A 49 16.16 1.16 5.39
N SER A 50 15.36 0.23 5.94
CA SER A 50 14.65 0.43 7.21
C SER A 50 15.54 0.77 8.40
N LYS A 51 16.85 0.53 8.29
CA LYS A 51 17.85 0.76 9.35
C LYS A 51 18.61 2.07 9.20
N LYS A 52 18.35 2.88 8.16
CA LYS A 52 19.03 4.17 7.95
C LYS A 52 18.72 5.22 9.02
N GLY A 53 17.64 5.04 9.79
CA GLY A 53 17.31 5.89 10.94
C GLY A 53 16.61 7.20 10.58
N ASP A 54 16.07 7.27 9.37
CA ASP A 54 15.26 8.37 8.82
C ASP A 54 13.75 8.20 9.05
N ALA A 55 13.36 7.25 9.90
CA ALA A 55 11.97 6.92 10.15
C ALA A 55 11.21 8.08 10.79
N VAL A 56 10.14 8.54 10.14
CA VAL A 56 9.29 9.63 10.62
C VAL A 56 8.52 9.14 11.88
N PRO A 57 8.55 9.88 13.00
CA PRO A 57 7.81 9.50 14.19
C PRO A 57 6.31 9.48 13.94
N TYR A 58 5.63 8.41 14.37
CA TYR A 58 4.17 8.38 14.40
C TYR A 58 3.65 9.06 15.67
N THR A 59 2.97 10.20 15.51
CA THR A 59 2.41 10.97 16.62
C THR A 59 0.97 10.58 16.94
N GLY A 60 0.24 10.02 15.97
CA GLY A 60 -1.21 9.79 16.06
C GLY A 60 -2.03 11.08 16.10
N GLU A 61 -1.40 12.24 15.92
CA GLU A 61 -2.09 13.52 15.85
C GLU A 61 -2.86 13.64 14.54
N TYR A 62 -4.03 14.29 14.59
CA TYR A 62 -4.90 14.43 13.44
C TYR A 62 -4.24 15.26 12.34
N ASP A 63 -4.12 14.66 11.16
CA ASP A 63 -3.69 15.30 9.92
C ASP A 63 -4.70 14.95 8.81
N PRO A 64 -5.45 15.93 8.25
CA PRO A 64 -6.44 15.67 7.20
C PRO A 64 -5.82 15.16 5.88
N GLN A 65 -4.53 15.39 5.65
CA GLN A 65 -3.82 14.92 4.46
C GLN A 65 -2.88 13.73 4.76
N GLY A 66 -2.68 13.43 6.04
CA GLY A 66 -1.77 12.38 6.50
C GLY A 66 -2.39 10.98 6.45
N VAL A 67 -1.52 9.98 6.55
CA VAL A 67 -1.90 8.57 6.73
C VAL A 67 -1.99 8.26 8.23
N GLU A 68 -3.14 7.79 8.69
CA GLU A 68 -3.33 7.35 10.09
C GLU A 68 -2.75 5.96 10.31
N TYR A 69 -2.96 5.04 9.36
CA TYR A 69 -2.49 3.66 9.42
C TYR A 69 -2.40 3.04 8.01
N LEU A 70 -1.69 1.93 7.90
CA LEU A 70 -1.71 1.06 6.74
C LEU A 70 -2.75 -0.06 6.91
N GLU A 71 -3.56 -0.28 5.90
CA GLU A 71 -4.59 -1.30 5.86
C GLU A 71 -4.17 -2.44 4.94
N LEU A 72 -4.17 -3.66 5.46
CA LEU A 72 -4.10 -4.89 4.70
C LEU A 72 -5.52 -5.28 4.30
N PHE A 73 -5.77 -5.43 3.00
CA PHE A 73 -7.10 -5.73 2.48
C PHE A 73 -7.02 -6.64 1.25
N TYR A 74 -8.13 -7.28 0.93
CA TYR A 74 -8.29 -8.01 -0.32
C TYR A 74 -9.13 -7.18 -1.30
N ASP A 75 -8.75 -7.25 -2.56
CA ASP A 75 -9.52 -6.67 -3.67
C ASP A 75 -9.92 -7.81 -4.59
N TRP A 76 -11.15 -8.28 -4.44
CA TRP A 76 -11.67 -9.42 -5.17
C TRP A 76 -12.58 -8.93 -6.28
N GLU A 77 -12.41 -9.51 -7.46
CA GLU A 77 -13.19 -9.14 -8.64
C GLU A 77 -13.91 -10.38 -9.16
N LYS A 78 -15.20 -10.26 -9.46
CA LYS A 78 -15.96 -11.30 -10.15
C LYS A 78 -16.03 -10.98 -11.63
N ASN A 79 -15.52 -11.88 -12.46
CA ASN A 79 -15.70 -11.84 -13.90
C ASN A 79 -17.17 -12.16 -14.25
N ASN A 80 -17.90 -11.20 -14.83
CA ASN A 80 -19.31 -11.39 -15.18
C ASN A 80 -19.54 -12.41 -16.30
N GLN A 81 -18.57 -12.59 -17.20
CA GLN A 81 -18.70 -13.49 -18.35
C GLN A 81 -18.45 -14.94 -17.97
N THR A 82 -17.46 -15.19 -17.11
CA THR A 82 -17.07 -16.56 -16.69
C THR A 82 -17.59 -16.96 -15.32
N GLY A 83 -17.98 -15.99 -14.48
CA GLY A 83 -18.36 -16.20 -13.09
C GLY A 83 -17.17 -16.43 -12.14
N GLU A 84 -15.93 -16.38 -12.64
CA GLU A 84 -14.72 -16.65 -11.86
C GLU A 84 -14.37 -15.48 -10.93
N LEU A 85 -13.84 -15.81 -9.74
CA LEU A 85 -13.26 -14.83 -8.83
C LEU A 85 -11.76 -14.67 -9.10
N LYS A 86 -11.32 -13.41 -9.21
CA LYS A 86 -9.92 -13.00 -9.35
C LYS A 86 -9.45 -12.30 -8.07
N GLY A 87 -8.13 -12.21 -7.91
CA GLY A 87 -7.51 -11.51 -6.77
C GLY A 87 -7.52 -12.28 -5.44
N VAL A 88 -8.15 -13.46 -5.37
CA VAL A 88 -8.39 -14.21 -4.13
C VAL A 88 -7.15 -14.55 -3.29
N HIS A 89 -5.98 -14.64 -3.93
CA HIS A 89 -4.72 -14.97 -3.30
C HIS A 89 -3.93 -13.74 -2.85
N ARG A 90 -4.30 -12.54 -3.33
CA ARG A 90 -3.50 -11.34 -3.20
C ARG A 90 -4.02 -10.46 -2.08
N LEU A 91 -3.20 -10.33 -1.04
CA LEU A 91 -3.36 -9.31 -0.03
C LEU A 91 -2.65 -8.04 -0.50
N TRP A 92 -3.36 -6.92 -0.41
CA TRP A 92 -2.87 -5.59 -0.74
C TRP A 92 -2.59 -4.80 0.53
N VAL A 93 -1.79 -3.74 0.40
CA VAL A 93 -1.61 -2.74 1.46
C VAL A 93 -1.82 -1.34 0.89
N GLY A 94 -2.52 -0.49 1.64
CA GLY A 94 -2.75 0.90 1.29
C GLY A 94 -2.79 1.78 2.52
N GLY A 95 -2.55 3.08 2.34
CA GLY A 95 -2.65 4.06 3.40
C GLY A 95 -4.11 4.44 3.63
N VAL A 96 -4.52 4.54 4.89
CA VAL A 96 -5.82 5.07 5.29
C VAL A 96 -5.58 6.29 6.16
N GLY A 97 -6.10 7.43 5.71
CA GLY A 97 -6.02 8.69 6.43
C GLY A 97 -7.00 8.77 7.61
N PHE A 98 -6.89 9.87 8.36
CA PHE A 98 -7.77 10.17 9.47
C PHE A 98 -9.22 10.39 8.99
N GLN A 99 -10.18 10.15 9.88
CA GLN A 99 -11.56 10.52 9.60
C GLN A 99 -11.67 12.05 9.56
N LEU A 100 -12.07 12.58 8.41
CA LEU A 100 -12.12 14.01 8.15
C LEU A 100 -13.11 14.71 9.08
N ARG A 101 -12.63 15.77 9.74
CA ARG A 101 -13.41 16.63 10.64
C ARG A 101 -14.13 17.77 9.92
N ASP A 102 -13.74 18.04 8.67
CA ASP A 102 -14.29 19.08 7.78
C ASP A 102 -14.19 18.58 6.33
N ASP A 103 -14.93 19.21 5.41
CA ASP A 103 -14.77 18.96 3.98
C ASP A 103 -13.36 19.40 3.51
N VAL A 104 -12.71 18.59 2.68
CA VAL A 104 -11.47 18.96 2.00
C VAL A 104 -11.83 19.58 0.66
N VAL A 105 -11.57 20.88 0.54
CA VAL A 105 -11.84 21.67 -0.67
C VAL A 105 -10.52 21.93 -1.40
N GLU A 106 -10.48 21.59 -2.68
CA GLU A 106 -9.37 21.86 -3.59
C GLU A 106 -9.94 22.48 -4.85
N ASP A 107 -9.33 23.57 -5.34
CA ASP A 107 -9.81 24.33 -6.51
C ASP A 107 -11.29 24.75 -6.43
N GLY A 108 -11.77 25.02 -5.21
CA GLY A 108 -13.16 25.44 -4.96
C GLY A 108 -14.19 24.31 -5.05
N GLN A 109 -13.77 23.05 -5.19
CA GLN A 109 -14.64 21.89 -5.17
C GLN A 109 -14.36 20.99 -3.97
N VAL A 110 -15.41 20.42 -3.38
CA VAL A 110 -15.26 19.41 -2.32
C VAL A 110 -14.68 18.14 -2.95
N ARG A 111 -13.41 17.86 -2.66
CA ARG A 111 -12.71 16.63 -3.07
C ARG A 111 -13.07 15.47 -2.17
N HIS A 112 -13.12 15.71 -0.86
CA HIS A 112 -13.46 14.72 0.14
C HIS A 112 -14.44 15.28 1.15
N GLN A 113 -15.47 14.51 1.45
CA GLN A 113 -16.55 14.92 2.35
C GLN A 113 -16.17 14.68 3.81
N LEU A 114 -16.68 15.53 4.69
CA LEU A 114 -16.74 15.35 6.13
C LEU A 114 -17.10 13.90 6.50
N GLY A 115 -16.40 13.34 7.48
CA GLY A 115 -16.67 12.02 8.03
C GLY A 115 -16.15 10.85 7.18
N THR A 116 -15.61 11.11 5.98
CA THR A 116 -14.91 10.11 5.17
C THR A 116 -13.44 10.00 5.55
N ARG A 117 -12.73 9.01 4.98
CA ARG A 117 -11.28 8.83 5.12
C ARG A 117 -10.66 8.80 3.73
N ILE A 118 -9.56 9.52 3.55
CA ILE A 118 -8.80 9.49 2.30
C ILE A 118 -8.01 8.17 2.24
N ARG A 119 -8.01 7.49 1.09
CA ARG A 119 -7.22 6.29 0.84
C ARG A 119 -6.05 6.64 -0.07
N TRP A 120 -4.86 6.21 0.31
CA TRP A 120 -3.61 6.51 -0.38
C TRP A 120 -2.99 5.23 -0.92
N ALA A 121 -2.51 5.27 -2.16
CA ALA A 121 -1.53 4.29 -2.60
C ALA A 121 -0.21 4.57 -1.88
N ILE A 122 0.48 3.53 -1.42
CA ILE A 122 1.82 3.66 -0.78
C ILE A 122 2.96 3.30 -1.73
N LYS A 123 2.64 3.16 -3.03
CA LYS A 123 3.64 2.92 -4.07
C LYS A 123 4.62 4.09 -4.06
N PHE A 124 5.90 3.77 -4.11
CA PHE A 124 6.99 4.74 -4.08
C PHE A 124 7.14 5.54 -2.77
N SER A 125 6.37 5.23 -1.72
CA SER A 125 6.59 5.85 -0.42
C SER A 125 7.98 5.46 0.12
N PRO A 126 8.80 6.43 0.54
CA PRO A 126 10.00 6.13 1.30
C PRO A 126 9.64 5.26 2.50
N ILE A 127 10.42 4.19 2.73
CA ILE A 127 10.13 3.28 3.84
C ILE A 127 10.11 4.02 5.18
N GLY A 128 10.98 5.03 5.36
CA GLY A 128 11.04 5.85 6.57
C GLY A 128 9.72 6.54 6.92
N ASP A 129 8.93 6.94 5.91
CA ASP A 129 7.64 7.62 6.09
C ASP A 129 6.56 6.66 6.60
N ILE A 130 6.67 5.37 6.24
CA ILE A 130 5.66 4.36 6.60
C ILE A 130 6.10 3.44 7.73
N LEU A 131 7.38 3.43 8.10
CA LEU A 131 7.99 2.45 9.00
C LEU A 131 7.32 2.44 10.39
N ASN A 132 6.90 3.62 10.86
CA ASN A 132 6.25 3.79 12.16
C ASN A 132 4.72 3.84 12.07
N LEU A 133 4.12 3.62 10.90
CA LEU A 133 2.67 3.57 10.77
C LEU A 133 2.12 2.25 11.34
N PRO A 134 0.98 2.29 12.06
CA PRO A 134 0.27 1.08 12.46
C PRO A 134 -0.19 0.30 11.23
N LEU A 135 -0.20 -1.02 11.34
CA LEU A 135 -0.72 -1.94 10.33
C LEU A 135 -2.00 -2.60 10.88
N ARG A 136 -3.08 -2.54 10.10
CA ARG A 136 -4.39 -3.10 10.46
C ARG A 136 -4.87 -4.04 9.36
N ILE A 137 -5.64 -5.06 9.73
CA ILE A 137 -6.30 -5.93 8.75
C ILE A 137 -7.75 -5.48 8.60
N ASN A 138 -8.19 -5.30 7.36
CA ASN A 138 -9.60 -5.29 7.03
C ASN A 138 -10.05 -6.73 6.71
N SER A 139 -10.85 -7.32 7.60
CA SER A 139 -11.40 -8.67 7.39
C SER A 139 -12.60 -8.70 6.45
N GLU A 140 -13.18 -7.53 6.18
CA GLU A 140 -14.26 -7.37 5.22
C GLU A 140 -13.69 -7.29 3.81
N VAL A 141 -14.19 -8.15 2.94
CA VAL A 141 -13.74 -8.25 1.56
C VAL A 141 -14.94 -8.06 0.64
N ASP A 142 -14.96 -6.91 0.00
CA ASP A 142 -15.91 -6.60 -1.04
C ASP A 142 -15.47 -7.24 -2.36
N VAL A 143 -16.41 -7.95 -2.99
CA VAL A 143 -16.26 -8.48 -4.34
C VAL A 143 -16.88 -7.50 -5.31
N THR A 144 -16.04 -6.88 -6.12
CA THR A 144 -16.46 -5.91 -7.12
C THR A 144 -16.80 -6.59 -8.44
N ASP A 145 -17.65 -5.93 -9.22
CA ASP A 145 -18.00 -6.33 -10.57
C ASP A 145 -16.85 -5.97 -11.54
N SER A 146 -16.38 -6.92 -12.35
CA SER A 146 -15.28 -6.71 -13.30
C SER A 146 -15.53 -5.60 -14.32
N GLU A 147 -16.79 -5.35 -14.66
CA GLU A 147 -17.20 -4.32 -15.62
C GLU A 147 -17.57 -3.00 -14.91
N ASN A 148 -17.77 -3.03 -13.59
CA ASN A 148 -18.02 -1.86 -12.77
C ASN A 148 -17.43 -2.01 -11.36
N ILE A 149 -16.17 -1.58 -11.20
CA ILE A 149 -15.43 -1.68 -9.94
C ILE A 149 -16.08 -0.93 -8.77
N THR A 150 -16.99 0.01 -9.02
CA THR A 150 -17.71 0.75 -7.97
C THR A 150 -18.88 -0.03 -7.38
N ARG A 151 -19.26 -1.15 -8.02
CA ARG A 151 -20.37 -1.99 -7.60
C ARG A 151 -19.86 -3.20 -6.84
N THR A 152 -20.13 -3.21 -5.54
CA THR A 152 -20.00 -4.41 -4.71
C THR A 152 -21.13 -5.39 -5.03
N VAL A 153 -20.77 -6.61 -5.43
CA VAL A 153 -21.69 -7.72 -5.74
C VAL A 153 -21.89 -8.61 -4.53
N HIS A 154 -20.85 -8.75 -3.70
CA HIS A 154 -20.90 -9.53 -2.47
C HIS A 154 -19.88 -9.02 -1.46
N THR A 155 -20.11 -9.29 -0.17
CA THR A 155 -19.17 -8.98 0.90
C THR A 155 -18.92 -10.23 1.72
N PHE A 156 -17.66 -10.59 1.91
CA PHE A 156 -17.24 -11.71 2.73
C PHE A 156 -16.52 -11.24 3.99
N GLN A 157 -16.55 -12.07 5.02
CA GLN A 157 -15.67 -11.95 6.18
C GLN A 157 -14.60 -13.04 6.08
N ILE A 158 -13.36 -12.64 5.83
CA ILE A 158 -12.24 -13.57 5.70
C ILE A 158 -11.46 -13.61 7.01
N LEU A 159 -11.02 -14.82 7.35
CA LEU A 159 -10.12 -15.04 8.48
C LEU A 159 -8.73 -14.46 8.21
N ASN A 160 -7.95 -14.35 9.27
CA ASN A 160 -6.62 -13.76 9.28
C ASN A 160 -5.72 -14.22 8.11
N PRO A 161 -4.98 -13.29 7.45
CA PRO A 161 -3.99 -13.65 6.46
C PRO A 161 -2.84 -14.44 7.08
N THR A 162 -2.10 -15.17 6.25
CA THR A 162 -0.85 -15.82 6.67
C THR A 162 0.27 -14.81 6.87
N LEU A 163 1.28 -15.17 7.65
CA LEU A 163 2.48 -14.34 7.81
C LEU A 163 3.15 -14.05 6.46
N ALA A 164 3.21 -15.03 5.56
CA ALA A 164 3.76 -14.87 4.22
C ALA A 164 2.98 -13.83 3.42
N GLN A 165 1.65 -13.83 3.48
CA GLN A 165 0.82 -12.85 2.77
C GLN A 165 1.05 -11.43 3.31
N VAL A 166 1.20 -11.26 4.63
CA VAL A 166 1.49 -9.95 5.22
C VAL A 166 2.83 -9.39 4.76
N ILE A 167 3.90 -10.21 4.85
CA ILE A 167 5.24 -9.81 4.41
C ILE A 167 5.25 -9.55 2.91
N HIS A 168 4.62 -10.43 2.13
CA HIS A 168 4.52 -10.28 0.68
C HIS A 168 3.78 -9.00 0.30
N ALA A 169 2.63 -8.70 0.91
CA ALA A 169 1.84 -7.51 0.59
C ALA A 169 2.66 -6.23 0.77
N LEU A 170 3.35 -6.12 1.91
CA LEU A 170 4.20 -4.98 2.22
C LEU A 170 5.37 -4.85 1.25
N LEU A 171 6.15 -5.92 1.07
CA LEU A 171 7.33 -5.88 0.20
C LEU A 171 6.94 -5.70 -1.27
N TRP A 172 5.81 -6.25 -1.70
CA TRP A 172 5.33 -6.08 -3.07
C TRP A 172 5.01 -4.62 -3.40
N GLU A 173 4.30 -3.92 -2.52
CA GLU A 173 3.96 -2.51 -2.76
C GLU A 173 5.20 -1.61 -2.70
N LEU A 174 6.15 -1.92 -1.83
CA LEU A 174 7.44 -1.23 -1.76
C LEU A 174 8.27 -1.47 -3.03
N SER A 175 8.41 -2.73 -3.43
CA SER A 175 9.35 -3.15 -4.48
C SER A 175 8.79 -3.07 -5.89
N TRP A 176 7.69 -2.36 -6.11
CA TRP A 176 7.05 -2.27 -7.43
C TRP A 176 8.00 -1.69 -8.48
N ALA A 177 8.85 -0.74 -8.09
CA ALA A 177 9.88 -0.14 -8.94
C ALA A 177 11.25 -0.82 -8.87
N GLY A 178 11.39 -1.90 -8.09
CA GLY A 178 12.67 -2.57 -7.87
C GLY A 178 13.21 -2.35 -6.46
N SER A 179 14.50 -2.05 -6.37
CA SER A 179 15.16 -1.76 -5.08
C SER A 179 14.73 -0.39 -4.52
N PRO A 180 15.09 -0.06 -3.26
CA PRO A 180 14.84 1.27 -2.71
C PRO A 180 15.42 2.41 -3.56
N SER A 181 16.63 2.25 -4.09
CA SER A 181 17.25 3.26 -4.98
C SER A 181 16.52 3.38 -6.31
N ASP A 182 16.13 2.26 -6.93
CA ASP A 182 15.36 2.29 -8.19
C ASP A 182 14.01 2.98 -7.99
N THR A 183 13.40 2.76 -6.82
CA THR A 183 12.15 3.39 -6.40
C THR A 183 12.31 4.90 -6.24
N GLU A 184 13.37 5.35 -5.58
CA GLU A 184 13.67 6.77 -5.39
C GLU A 184 13.95 7.47 -6.74
N ASP A 185 14.74 6.85 -7.60
CA ASP A 185 15.06 7.36 -8.94
C ASP A 185 13.80 7.49 -9.80
N LEU A 186 12.93 6.47 -9.81
CA LEU A 186 11.67 6.53 -10.54
C LEU A 186 10.74 7.60 -9.95
N ALA A 187 10.64 7.71 -8.63
CA ALA A 187 9.80 8.72 -7.97
C ALA A 187 10.31 10.15 -8.27
N ALA A 188 11.63 10.36 -8.31
CA ALA A 188 12.23 11.63 -8.71
C ALA A 188 11.93 11.94 -10.19
N THR A 189 12.06 10.94 -11.07
CA THR A 189 11.75 11.08 -12.50
C THR A 189 10.29 11.48 -12.73
N LEU A 190 9.35 10.82 -12.05
CA LEU A 190 7.93 11.12 -12.16
C LEU A 190 7.59 12.52 -11.64
N ARG A 191 8.19 12.93 -10.51
CA ARG A 191 8.01 14.29 -9.97
C ARG A 191 8.52 15.35 -10.93
N ASN A 192 9.74 15.19 -11.44
CA ASN A 192 10.32 16.12 -12.41
C ASN A 192 9.47 16.22 -13.67
N ALA A 193 8.97 15.08 -14.20
CA ALA A 193 8.11 15.09 -15.37
C ALA A 193 6.76 15.79 -15.11
N ALA A 194 6.17 15.60 -13.93
CA ALA A 194 4.92 16.28 -13.54
C ALA A 194 5.11 17.80 -13.41
N ASP A 195 6.23 18.23 -12.82
CA ASP A 195 6.61 19.64 -12.68
C ASP A 195 6.89 20.29 -14.05
N GLU A 196 7.66 19.62 -14.92
CA GLU A 196 7.99 20.10 -16.27
C GLU A 196 6.75 20.21 -17.17
N ALA A 197 5.81 19.27 -17.04
CA ALA A 197 4.57 19.28 -17.80
C ALA A 197 3.47 20.16 -17.16
N ASN A 198 3.78 20.85 -16.05
CA ASN A 198 2.84 21.70 -15.30
C ASN A 198 1.52 20.96 -15.00
N MET A 199 1.59 19.65 -14.74
CA MET A 199 0.44 18.74 -14.58
C MET A 199 -0.36 18.98 -13.29
N SER A 200 0.04 19.99 -12.52
CA SER A 200 -0.71 20.52 -11.38
C SER A 200 -1.97 21.28 -11.83
N GLU A 201 -2.04 21.72 -13.09
CA GLU A 201 -3.27 22.30 -13.64
C GLU A 201 -4.14 21.24 -14.34
N PRO A 202 -5.47 21.22 -14.11
CA PRO A 202 -6.37 20.33 -14.82
C PRO A 202 -6.25 20.55 -16.33
N MET A 203 -5.79 19.53 -17.06
CA MET A 203 -5.80 19.54 -18.52
C MET A 203 -6.89 18.62 -19.06
N SER A 204 -7.39 18.91 -20.26
CA SER A 204 -8.37 18.03 -20.89
C SER A 204 -7.72 16.68 -21.25
N ALA A 205 -8.54 15.63 -21.29
CA ALA A 205 -8.06 14.31 -21.73
C ALA A 205 -7.50 14.37 -23.16
N GLU A 206 -8.09 15.19 -24.04
CA GLU A 206 -7.57 15.40 -25.38
C GLU A 206 -6.18 16.06 -25.38
N ASP A 207 -5.97 17.11 -24.58
CA ASP A 207 -4.67 17.80 -24.49
C ASP A 207 -3.58 16.88 -23.92
N PHE A 208 -3.93 16.03 -22.95
CA PHE A 208 -3.00 15.05 -22.38
C PHE A 208 -2.60 13.96 -23.38
N ILE A 209 -3.58 13.47 -24.15
CA ILE A 209 -3.30 12.48 -25.21
C ILE A 209 -2.39 13.09 -26.29
N GLU A 210 -2.60 14.36 -26.66
CA GLU A 210 -1.74 15.06 -27.62
C GLU A 210 -0.34 15.38 -27.08
N SER A 211 -0.17 15.62 -25.77
CA SER A 211 1.15 15.82 -25.18
C SER A 211 1.97 14.52 -25.18
N LEU A 212 1.36 13.39 -24.82
CA LEU A 212 2.02 12.07 -24.85
C LEU A 212 2.48 11.67 -26.26
N LYS A 213 1.70 12.00 -27.30
CA LYS A 213 2.10 11.75 -28.70
C LYS A 213 3.34 12.54 -29.14
N LYS A 214 3.62 13.68 -28.51
CA LYS A 214 4.80 14.52 -28.83
C LYS A 214 6.07 14.07 -28.12
N MET A 215 5.95 13.22 -27.11
CA MET A 215 7.07 12.71 -26.31
C MET A 215 7.65 11.39 -26.85
N GLY A 216 7.01 10.75 -27.85
CA GLY A 216 7.49 9.55 -28.54
C GLY A 216 7.95 9.84 -29.97
#